data_AF-A0A920T0A9-F1
#
_entry.id   AF-A0A920T0A9-F1
#
_cell.length_a   1.000
_cell.length_b   1.000
_cell.length_c   1.000
_cell.angle_alpha   90.00
_cell.angle_beta   90.00
_cell.angle_gamma   90.00
#
_symmetry.space_group_name_H-M   'P 1'
#
loop_
_entity.id
_entity.type
_entity.pdbx_description
1 polymer ?
#
loop_
_entity_poly.entity_id
_entity_poly.type
_entity_poly.pdbx_seq_one_letter_code
_entity_poly.pdbx_strand_id
1 'polypeptide(L)'
;MEKHTCRTGGIGPLGFPLVAGTNHEIIKSYGIPNPDGVAFRASFLIDKDGVIQHSTVNNLPLGRNVDEMLRLVDALQFSEEHGEGLSSWLGKKGDSGMKAPTEGVAEYLAENSAKL
;
A
#
# COMPACT_ATOMS: atom_id res chain seq x y z
N MET A 1 -14.11 -16.76 -27.71
CA MET A 1 -13.99 -15.54 -26.89
C MET A 1 -13.09 -14.57 -27.62
N GLU A 2 -13.65 -13.44 -28.03
CA GLU A 2 -12.91 -12.39 -28.72
C GLU A 2 -11.90 -11.79 -27.72
N LYS A 3 -10.60 -11.90 -28.01
CA LYS A 3 -9.56 -11.33 -27.14
C LYS A 3 -9.60 -9.82 -27.33
N HIS A 4 -10.24 -9.10 -26.41
CA HIS A 4 -10.19 -7.64 -26.38
C HIS A 4 -8.73 -7.20 -26.24
N THR A 5 -8.17 -6.65 -27.31
CA THR A 5 -6.83 -6.05 -27.31
C THR A 5 -6.86 -4.74 -26.54
N CYS A 6 -5.70 -4.22 -26.13
CA CYS A 6 -5.63 -2.90 -25.49
C CYS A 6 -6.23 -1.79 -26.37
N ARG A 7 -6.16 -1.95 -27.71
CA ARG A 7 -6.74 -1.01 -28.68
C ARG A 7 -8.26 -1.02 -28.71
N THR A 8 -8.89 -2.08 -28.19
CA THR A 8 -10.35 -2.24 -28.15
C THR A 8 -10.90 -2.20 -26.72
N GLY A 9 -10.15 -1.61 -25.78
CA GLY A 9 -10.56 -1.43 -24.39
C GLY A 9 -10.29 -2.62 -23.47
N GLY A 10 -9.56 -3.63 -23.93
CA GLY A 10 -9.08 -4.72 -23.08
C GLY A 10 -7.85 -4.34 -22.26
N ILE A 11 -7.53 -5.16 -21.25
CA ILE A 11 -6.38 -4.94 -20.35
C ILE A 11 -5.11 -5.69 -20.78
N GLY A 12 -5.18 -6.48 -21.86
CA GLY A 12 -4.06 -7.29 -22.34
C GLY A 12 -3.71 -8.45 -21.40
N PRO A 13 -2.54 -9.08 -21.59
CA PRO A 13 -2.07 -10.14 -20.71
C PRO A 13 -1.69 -9.60 -19.33
N LEU A 14 -2.01 -10.35 -18.28
CA LEU A 14 -1.71 -9.98 -16.89
C LEU A 14 -0.61 -10.87 -16.32
N GLY A 15 0.28 -10.27 -15.54
CA GLY A 15 1.29 -10.97 -14.74
C GLY A 15 0.84 -11.29 -13.31
N PHE A 16 -0.44 -11.10 -13.00
CA PHE A 16 -1.01 -11.27 -11.65
C PHE A 16 -2.45 -11.80 -11.74
N PRO A 17 -2.96 -12.46 -10.67
CA PRO A 17 -4.30 -13.01 -10.66
C PRO A 17 -5.39 -11.92 -10.64
N LEU A 18 -6.49 -12.17 -11.34
CA LEU A 18 -7.75 -11.45 -11.16
C LEU A 18 -8.75 -12.37 -10.48
N VAL A 19 -9.28 -11.91 -9.34
CA VAL A 19 -10.23 -12.68 -8.54
C VAL A 19 -11.65 -12.14 -8.76
N ALA A 20 -12.61 -13.04 -9.01
CA ALA A 20 -14.02 -12.69 -9.14
C ALA A 20 -14.73 -12.88 -7.79
N GLY A 21 -15.29 -11.80 -7.23
CA GLY A 21 -16.04 -11.79 -5.97
C GLY A 21 -17.56 -11.66 -6.18
N THR A 22 -18.18 -12.59 -6.91
CA THR A 22 -19.57 -12.47 -7.41
C THR A 22 -20.64 -12.43 -6.31
N ASN A 23 -20.39 -12.97 -5.14
CA ASN A 23 -21.30 -12.93 -3.99
C ASN A 23 -21.12 -11.68 -3.08
N HIS A 24 -20.18 -10.79 -3.45
CA HIS A 24 -19.83 -9.56 -2.75
C HIS A 24 -19.29 -9.77 -1.32
N GLU A 25 -18.95 -11.01 -0.93
CA GLU A 25 -18.43 -11.32 0.41
C GLU A 25 -17.06 -10.66 0.64
N ILE A 26 -16.18 -10.65 -0.37
CA ILE A 26 -14.88 -9.97 -0.27
C ILE A 26 -15.08 -8.46 0.01
N ILE A 27 -16.02 -7.82 -0.69
CA ILE A 27 -16.30 -6.38 -0.56
C ILE A 27 -16.77 -6.05 0.86
N LYS A 28 -17.68 -6.86 1.41
CA LYS A 28 -18.21 -6.69 2.77
C LYS A 28 -17.14 -6.97 3.82
N SER A 29 -16.40 -8.06 3.69
CA SER A 29 -15.37 -8.48 4.66
C SER A 29 -14.24 -7.46 4.78
N TYR A 30 -13.88 -6.80 3.68
CA TYR A 30 -12.89 -5.72 3.68
C TYR A 30 -13.49 -4.33 3.99
N GLY A 31 -14.80 -4.23 4.27
CA GLY A 31 -15.44 -2.97 4.68
C GLY A 31 -15.48 -1.90 3.60
N ILE A 32 -15.50 -2.27 2.31
CA ILE A 32 -15.43 -1.35 1.17
C ILE A 32 -16.68 -1.34 0.25
N PRO A 33 -17.93 -1.55 0.76
CA PRO A 33 -19.11 -1.54 -0.09
C PRO A 33 -19.43 -0.13 -0.60
N ASN A 34 -19.72 -0.01 -1.89
CA ASN A 34 -20.30 1.19 -2.49
C ASN A 34 -21.81 0.97 -2.76
N PRO A 35 -22.66 2.01 -2.60
CA PRO A 35 -24.11 1.91 -2.85
C PRO A 35 -24.49 1.41 -4.24
N ASP A 36 -23.66 1.61 -5.26
CA ASP A 36 -23.89 1.16 -6.64
C ASP A 36 -23.63 -0.34 -6.83
N GLY A 37 -23.41 -1.09 -5.75
CA GLY A 37 -23.19 -2.54 -5.78
C GLY A 37 -21.78 -2.95 -6.19
N VAL A 38 -20.82 -2.02 -6.17
CA VAL A 38 -19.40 -2.27 -6.45
C VAL A 38 -18.54 -2.05 -5.19
N ALA A 39 -17.24 -2.33 -5.29
CA ALA A 39 -16.30 -1.93 -4.25
C ALA A 39 -15.85 -0.48 -4.46
N PHE A 40 -15.61 0.26 -3.38
CA PHE A 40 -14.74 1.44 -3.45
C PHE A 40 -13.34 1.04 -3.94
N ARG A 41 -12.55 2.02 -4.41
CA ARG A 41 -11.19 1.76 -4.91
C ARG A 41 -10.23 1.59 -3.74
N ALA A 42 -10.19 0.39 -3.21
CA ALA A 42 -9.37 0.05 -2.05
C ALA A 42 -8.10 -0.71 -2.40
N SER A 43 -7.03 -0.44 -1.66
CA SER A 43 -5.80 -1.24 -1.63
C SER A 43 -5.45 -1.59 -0.20
N PHE A 44 -4.95 -2.81 -0.01
CA PHE A 44 -4.51 -3.34 1.29
C PHE A 44 -3.09 -3.89 1.13
N LEU A 45 -2.20 -3.51 2.04
CA LEU A 45 -0.89 -4.13 2.23
C LEU A 45 -1.03 -5.12 3.38
N ILE A 46 -0.79 -6.39 3.07
CA ILE A 46 -0.92 -7.51 4.01
C ILE A 46 0.47 -8.12 4.15
N ASP A 47 0.92 -8.31 5.39
CA ASP A 47 2.21 -8.93 5.68
C ASP A 47 2.16 -10.47 5.56
N LYS A 48 3.28 -11.13 5.90
CA LYS A 48 3.41 -12.59 5.83
C LYS A 48 2.59 -13.33 6.89
N ASP A 49 2.22 -12.65 7.98
CA ASP A 49 1.39 -13.19 9.05
C ASP A 49 -0.11 -12.98 8.78
N GLY A 50 -0.44 -12.38 7.63
CA GLY A 50 -1.82 -12.13 7.21
C GLY A 50 -2.44 -10.90 7.87
N VAL A 51 -1.63 -10.04 8.49
CA VAL A 51 -2.10 -8.82 9.13
C VAL A 51 -2.10 -7.67 8.12
N ILE A 52 -3.19 -6.89 8.10
CA ILE A 52 -3.28 -5.68 7.30
C ILE A 52 -2.41 -4.61 7.97
N GLN A 53 -1.33 -4.22 7.31
CA GLN A 53 -0.41 -3.18 7.78
C GLN A 53 -0.80 -1.79 7.29
N HIS A 54 -1.45 -1.71 6.13
CA HIS A 54 -1.92 -0.44 5.57
C HIS A 54 -3.14 -0.64 4.66
N SER A 55 -4.04 0.33 4.68
CA SER A 55 -5.20 0.38 3.79
C SER A 55 -5.44 1.80 3.26
N THR A 56 -5.79 1.91 1.98
CA THR A 56 -6.28 3.16 1.39
C THR A 56 -7.60 2.88 0.68
N VAL A 57 -8.60 3.74 0.88
CA VAL A 57 -9.92 3.65 0.25
C VAL A 57 -10.24 4.96 -0.44
N ASN A 58 -10.31 4.92 -1.77
CA ASN A 58 -10.62 6.08 -2.60
C ASN A 58 -12.04 5.99 -3.15
N ASN A 59 -12.68 7.16 -3.30
CA ASN A 59 -13.94 7.26 -4.04
C ASN A 59 -13.73 6.92 -5.53
N LEU A 60 -14.79 6.55 -6.25
CA LEU A 60 -14.74 6.06 -7.63
C LEU A 60 -14.03 6.97 -8.65
N PRO A 61 -14.06 8.31 -8.59
CA PRO A 61 -13.33 9.15 -9.54
C PRO A 61 -11.83 9.27 -9.23
N LEU A 62 -11.39 8.87 -8.04
CA LEU A 62 -10.01 9.07 -7.59
C LEU A 62 -9.17 7.82 -7.80
N GLY A 63 -8.14 7.93 -8.63
CA GLY A 63 -7.14 6.89 -8.82
C GLY A 63 -6.30 6.66 -7.56
N ARG A 64 -5.53 5.58 -7.55
CA ARG A 64 -4.53 5.29 -6.50
C ARG A 64 -3.13 5.52 -7.06
N ASN A 65 -2.17 5.81 -6.19
CA ASN A 65 -0.77 5.95 -6.56
C ASN A 65 -0.04 4.61 -6.36
N VAL A 66 0.52 4.04 -7.44
CA VAL A 66 1.27 2.77 -7.40
C VAL A 66 2.62 2.95 -6.74
N ASP A 67 3.30 4.08 -6.97
CA ASP A 67 4.63 4.34 -6.38
C ASP A 67 4.55 4.38 -4.86
N GLU A 68 3.46 4.92 -4.31
CA GLU A 68 3.23 4.92 -2.86
C GLU A 68 2.98 3.51 -2.30
N MET A 69 2.29 2.65 -3.05
CA MET A 69 2.12 1.26 -2.63
C MET A 69 3.45 0.51 -2.60
N LEU A 70 4.32 0.74 -3.60
CA LEU A 70 5.66 0.16 -3.62
C LEU A 70 6.52 0.69 -2.48
N ARG A 71 6.48 2.01 -2.21
CA ARG A 71 7.19 2.62 -1.07
C ARG A 71 6.78 1.98 0.26
N LEU A 72 5.49 1.70 0.45
CA LEU A 72 4.99 1.05 1.68
C LEU A 72 5.43 -0.42 1.78
N VAL A 73 5.50 -1.15 0.66
CA VAL A 73 6.07 -2.51 0.63
C VAL A 73 7.53 -2.48 1.06
N ASP A 74 8.33 -1.57 0.50
CA ASP A 74 9.75 -1.42 0.86
C ASP A 74 9.91 -1.04 2.35
N ALA A 75 9.08 -0.12 2.84
CA ALA A 75 9.09 0.31 4.24
C ALA A 75 8.76 -0.85 5.20
N LEU A 76 7.75 -1.66 4.86
CA LEU A 76 7.37 -2.83 5.64
C LEU A 76 8.51 -3.85 5.69
N GLN A 77 9.09 -4.19 4.55
CA GLN A 77 10.21 -5.13 4.47
C GLN A 77 11.44 -4.64 5.25
N PHE A 78 11.73 -3.35 5.16
CA PHE A 78 12.83 -2.74 5.92
C PHE A 78 12.60 -2.83 7.43
N SER A 79 11.37 -2.55 7.90
CA SER A 79 11.00 -2.67 9.31
C SER A 79 11.07 -4.12 9.81
N GLU A 80 10.65 -5.10 9.00
CA GLU A 80 10.77 -6.53 9.33
C GLU A 80 12.24 -6.97 9.50
N GLU A 81 13.15 -6.42 8.68
CA GLU A 81 14.58 -6.78 8.71
C GLU A 81 15.36 -6.11 9.85
N HIS A 82 15.03 -4.86 10.20
CA HIS A 82 15.84 -4.05 11.12
C HIS A 82 15.20 -3.87 12.51
N GLY A 83 13.98 -4.35 12.72
CA GLY A 83 13.25 -4.27 13.98
C GLY A 83 12.37 -3.01 14.12
N GLU A 84 11.41 -3.09 15.05
CA GLU A 84 10.43 -2.04 15.31
C GLU A 84 11.12 -0.73 15.71
N GLY A 85 10.86 0.34 14.96
CA GLY A 85 11.28 1.68 15.38
C GLY A 85 11.37 2.71 14.28
N LEU A 86 11.62 2.30 13.03
CA LEU A 86 11.97 3.17 11.89
C LEU A 86 10.74 3.87 11.29
N SER A 87 10.03 4.60 12.15
CA SER A 87 8.78 5.34 11.91
C SER A 87 8.92 6.51 10.91
N SER A 88 10.12 6.81 10.43
CA SER A 88 10.39 7.92 9.51
C SER A 88 11.19 7.53 8.26
N TRP A 89 11.13 6.27 7.80
CA TRP A 89 11.76 5.95 6.51
C TRP A 89 11.06 6.72 5.37
N LEU A 90 11.73 7.74 4.84
CA LEU A 90 11.19 8.73 3.89
C LEU A 90 11.10 8.22 2.44
N GLY A 91 11.31 6.92 2.19
CA GLY A 91 11.15 6.36 0.85
C GLY A 91 12.40 6.29 0.00
N LYS A 92 13.59 6.58 0.53
CA LYS A 92 14.84 6.43 -0.22
C LYS A 92 15.71 5.34 0.38
N LYS A 93 16.16 4.43 -0.48
CA LYS A 93 17.16 3.42 -0.15
C LYS A 93 18.43 4.12 0.33
N GLY A 94 18.76 3.96 1.62
CA GLY A 94 19.90 4.63 2.27
C GLY A 94 19.54 5.69 3.31
N ASP A 95 18.27 6.08 3.44
CA ASP A 95 17.85 6.95 4.54
C ASP A 95 17.87 6.18 5.87
N SER A 96 18.51 6.75 6.89
CA SER A 96 18.36 6.27 8.26
C SER A 96 16.91 6.51 8.69
N GLY A 97 16.29 5.50 9.29
CA GLY A 97 15.02 5.73 9.99
C GLY A 97 15.28 6.25 11.41
N MET A 98 14.30 6.93 11.97
CA MET A 98 14.28 7.34 13.38
C MET A 98 14.05 6.14 14.29
N LYS A 99 14.69 6.03 15.45
CA LYS A 99 14.35 4.98 16.44
C LYS A 99 13.25 5.50 17.37
N ALA A 100 12.35 4.60 17.81
CA ALA A 100 11.19 4.95 18.63
C ALA A 100 11.46 5.61 20.02
N PRO A 101 12.55 5.33 20.75
CA PRO A 101 12.81 5.98 22.05
C PRO A 101 13.00 7.49 21.89
N THR A 102 12.69 8.27 22.92
CA THR A 102 12.83 9.74 22.90
C THR A 102 14.25 10.17 22.54
N GLU A 103 15.27 9.43 22.97
CA GLU A 103 16.68 9.65 22.62
C GLU A 103 16.90 9.46 21.11
N GLY A 104 16.34 8.41 20.53
CA GLY A 104 16.45 8.10 19.10
C GLY A 104 15.74 9.12 18.20
N VAL A 105 14.64 9.71 18.68
CA VAL A 105 13.96 10.83 18.02
C VAL A 105 14.82 12.09 18.05
N ALA A 106 15.41 12.40 19.21
CA ALA A 106 16.27 13.58 19.37
C ALA A 106 17.52 13.50 18.50
N GLU A 107 18.18 12.34 18.45
CA GLU A 107 19.33 12.07 17.55
C GLU A 107 18.94 12.30 16.09
N TYR A 108 17.83 11.69 15.64
CA TYR A 108 17.39 11.79 14.25
C TYR A 108 17.08 13.22 13.84
N LEU A 109 16.34 13.97 14.67
CA LEU A 109 15.98 15.36 14.40
C LEU A 109 17.20 16.28 14.43
N ALA A 110 18.15 16.06 15.34
CA ALA A 110 19.39 16.83 15.38
C ALA A 110 20.17 16.68 14.06
N GLU A 111 20.23 15.47 13.51
CA GLU A 111 20.95 15.18 12.26
C GLU A 111 20.20 15.62 10.99
N ASN A 112 18.86 15.64 11.01
CA ASN A 112 18.04 15.80 9.80
C ASN A 112 17.15 17.04 9.77
N SER A 113 17.14 17.87 10.83
CA SER A 113 16.29 19.08 10.94
C SER A 113 16.40 20.03 9.76
N ALA A 114 17.57 20.14 9.11
CA ALA A 114 17.76 21.02 7.95
C ALA A 114 17.11 20.51 6.64
N LYS A 115 16.64 19.25 6.61
CA LYS A 115 16.07 18.58 5.43
C LYS A 115 14.55 18.34 5.53
N LEU A 116 13.97 18.55 6.72
CA LEU A 116 12.55 18.42 7.01
C LEU A 116 11.82 19.72 6.69
#